data_AF-A0AA36HYL4-F1
#
_entry.id   AF-A0AA36HYL4-F1
#
_cell.length_a   1.000
_cell.length_b   1.000
_cell.length_c   1.000
_cell.angle_alpha   90.00
_cell.angle_beta   90.00
_cell.angle_gamma   90.00
#
_symmetry.space_group_name_H-M   'P 1'
#
loop_
_entity.id
_entity.type
_entity.pdbx_description
1 polymer ?
#
loop_
_entity_poly.entity_id
_entity_poly.type
_entity_poly.pdbx_seq_one_letter_code
_entity_poly.pdbx_strand_id
1 'polypeptide(L)'
;MDFIAVLEALKRTSVRREIDMCDSFEVWLGSFCQKKQGVFEQWLLVTAAAFNATPDCACLVFLDQAELLVNHEVEGLSHHGQKSAFTEIFGEFPQKMGMFSAGTVNILTDRPSEEYTSLKVQEVPALAPLSLQAAGRAMAEWGGMQYKKKELDNIHLFSAGVPRLLEAAFQTWGELASTAQVALNAMSQEFRSSYADAAPYFNQPEVALALVLCSAVRWPAEGHQLVPGTSVRWSDIFRAGAAFPNNKSVLVPRLWWCEDTNIKDAIRNDLKELNIDPEGLLPDSLQLLNSPTRGATERGEKWEELVANSLAARFRLHCIARNLIAEVTWVPFLKIYPTEDPHLRAVLEPFEVCWSDGVEHPSGQGNEATVMSDVGKAIKSNRNFATAHHDLLIPVRCKATGKLEFIAAQCRYGQKKDADGLKLQDKAKKDNFEDMQNVLLQICSESEGWQSFTNKTWARRQEEKKYSLMSCETIIAQLDVLKLL
;
A
#
# COMPACT_ATOMS: atom_id res chain seq x y z
N MET A 1 18.75 13.32 33.07
CA MET A 1 19.89 12.42 33.37
C MET A 1 21.10 13.29 33.74
N ASP A 2 21.80 13.04 34.86
CA ASP A 2 23.04 13.76 35.17
C ASP A 2 24.11 13.35 34.15
N PHE A 3 24.75 14.31 33.48
CA PHE A 3 25.76 14.04 32.44
C PHE A 3 26.96 13.27 33.01
N ILE A 4 27.17 13.32 34.32
CA ILE A 4 28.09 12.45 35.06
C ILE A 4 27.77 10.97 34.83
N ALA A 5 26.49 10.59 34.77
CA ALA A 5 26.07 9.21 34.53
C ALA A 5 26.35 8.73 33.09
N VAL A 6 26.27 9.63 32.10
CA VAL A 6 26.63 9.33 30.70
C VAL A 6 28.14 9.16 30.54
N LEU A 7 28.93 10.04 31.18
CA LEU A 7 30.38 9.91 31.25
C LEU A 7 30.82 8.65 32.01
N GLU A 8 30.12 8.26 33.09
CA GLU A 8 30.36 7.01 33.79
C GLU A 8 29.99 5.77 32.96
N ALA A 9 28.92 5.84 32.16
CA ALA A 9 28.54 4.77 31.25
C ALA A 9 29.57 4.56 30.13
N LEU A 10 30.09 5.65 29.54
CA LEU A 10 31.18 5.61 28.55
C LEU A 10 32.49 5.06 29.15
N LYS A 11 32.82 5.46 30.39
CA LYS A 11 33.97 4.90 31.14
C LYS A 11 33.83 3.41 31.46
N ARG A 12 32.60 2.90 31.61
CA ARG A 12 32.33 1.47 31.89
C ARG A 12 32.38 0.60 30.64
N THR A 13 32.12 1.15 29.45
CA THR A 13 32.25 0.42 28.18
C THR A 13 33.67 0.43 27.61
N SER A 14 34.52 1.40 27.99
CA SER A 14 35.93 1.49 27.56
C SER A 14 36.92 0.63 28.36
N VAL A 15 36.46 -0.47 28.97
CA VAL A 15 37.34 -1.37 29.73
C VAL A 15 38.38 -2.02 28.81
N ARG A 16 39.63 -1.58 29.01
CA ARG A 16 40.92 -2.08 28.49
C ARG A 16 41.34 -1.59 27.10
N ARG A 17 41.88 -0.37 27.07
CA ARG A 17 43.22 -0.11 26.51
C ARG A 17 43.82 1.06 27.29
N GLU A 18 45.05 0.92 27.76
CA GLU A 18 45.84 2.04 28.26
C GLU A 18 46.02 3.01 27.09
N ILE A 19 45.22 4.08 27.08
CA ILE A 19 45.31 5.17 26.12
C ILE A 19 45.93 6.34 26.88
N ASP A 20 47.02 6.88 26.32
CA ASP A 20 47.70 8.08 26.78
C ASP A 20 46.68 9.19 27.09
N MET A 21 46.69 9.67 28.33
CA MET A 21 45.63 10.47 28.95
C MET A 21 45.50 11.92 28.45
N CYS A 22 46.17 12.31 27.37
CA CYS A 22 46.16 13.71 26.91
C CYS A 22 45.25 13.98 25.70
N ASP A 23 44.85 12.97 24.94
CA ASP A 23 44.12 13.16 23.67
C ASP A 23 42.80 12.36 23.57
N SER A 24 42.22 11.91 24.69
CA SER A 24 40.94 11.20 24.64
C SER A 24 39.74 12.16 24.53
N PHE A 25 38.77 11.79 23.70
CA PHE A 25 37.49 12.49 23.54
C PHE A 25 36.78 12.73 24.87
N GLU A 26 36.98 11.83 25.84
CA GLU A 26 36.40 11.88 27.19
C GLU A 26 37.01 12.99 28.04
N VAL A 27 38.34 13.21 27.94
CA VAL A 27 39.06 14.30 28.63
C VAL A 27 38.71 15.65 28.01
N TRP A 28 38.57 15.70 26.68
CA TRP A 28 38.10 16.90 25.97
C TRP A 28 36.67 17.28 26.40
N LEU A 29 35.72 16.33 26.39
CA LEU A 29 34.35 16.57 26.86
C LEU A 29 34.32 17.05 28.32
N GLY A 30 35.07 16.40 29.21
CA GLY A 30 35.12 16.76 30.63
C GLY A 30 35.75 18.14 30.91
N SER A 31 36.63 18.62 30.03
CA SER A 31 37.34 19.90 30.20
C SER A 31 36.53 21.10 29.69
N PHE A 32 35.74 20.91 28.64
CA PHE A 32 35.01 22.00 27.98
C PHE A 32 33.51 22.02 28.29
N CYS A 33 32.94 20.93 28.82
CA CYS A 33 31.49 20.79 28.96
C CYS A 33 31.10 20.51 30.42
N GLN A 34 30.75 21.57 31.17
CA GLN A 34 30.23 21.45 32.54
C GLN A 34 28.70 21.22 32.59
N LYS A 35 28.02 21.39 31.46
CA LYS A 35 26.56 21.21 31.29
C LYS A 35 26.28 20.55 29.94
N LYS A 36 25.14 19.86 29.82
CA LYS A 36 24.66 19.19 28.58
C LYS A 36 24.73 20.12 27.36
N GLN A 37 24.29 21.36 27.51
CA GLN A 37 24.32 22.38 26.45
C GLN A 37 25.73 22.70 25.94
N GLY A 38 26.75 22.63 26.81
CA GLY A 38 28.15 22.87 26.43
C GLY A 38 28.71 21.81 25.48
N VAL A 39 28.26 20.55 25.59
CA VAL A 39 28.67 19.48 24.66
C VAL A 39 28.21 19.77 23.25
N PHE A 40 26.95 20.19 23.14
CA PHE A 40 26.35 20.50 21.86
C PHE A 40 26.97 21.75 21.22
N GLU A 41 27.17 22.81 22.00
CA GLU A 41 27.85 24.02 21.54
C GLU A 41 29.28 23.73 21.06
N GLN A 42 30.02 22.89 21.78
CA GLN A 42 31.38 22.50 21.36
C GLN A 42 31.36 21.63 20.11
N TRP A 43 30.42 20.69 19.99
CA TRP A 43 30.24 19.92 18.75
C TRP A 43 30.00 20.83 17.55
N LEU A 44 29.09 21.80 17.68
CA LEU A 44 28.83 22.78 16.62
C LEU A 44 30.05 23.63 16.27
N LEU A 45 30.79 24.11 17.27
CA LEU A 45 32.00 24.91 17.05
C LEU A 45 33.08 24.12 16.31
N VAL A 46 33.32 22.88 16.70
CA VAL A 46 34.30 21.99 16.05
C VAL A 46 33.85 21.65 14.63
N THR A 47 32.58 21.32 14.42
CA THR A 47 32.04 21.05 13.07
C THR A 47 32.12 22.29 12.19
N ALA A 48 31.73 23.46 12.68
CA ALA A 48 31.83 24.72 11.93
C ALA A 48 33.27 25.03 11.52
N ALA A 49 34.23 24.84 12.43
CA ALA A 49 35.65 25.01 12.12
C ALA A 49 36.14 23.99 11.07
N ALA A 50 35.75 22.73 11.17
CA ALA A 50 36.13 21.67 10.23
C ALA A 50 35.62 21.93 8.80
N PHE A 51 34.42 22.50 8.67
CA PHE A 51 33.83 22.85 7.38
C PHE A 51 34.12 24.29 6.93
N ASN A 52 34.92 25.05 7.70
CA ASN A 52 35.18 26.48 7.48
C ASN A 52 33.88 27.29 7.27
N ALA A 53 32.86 26.96 8.07
CA ALA A 53 31.53 27.56 7.96
C ALA A 53 31.54 29.01 8.46
N THR A 54 30.79 29.88 7.78
CA THR A 54 30.59 31.25 8.22
C THR A 54 29.66 31.31 9.44
N PRO A 55 29.72 32.36 10.28
CA PRO A 55 28.84 32.52 11.45
C PRO A 55 27.33 32.51 11.12
N ASP A 56 26.97 32.84 9.87
CA ASP A 56 25.59 32.87 9.38
C ASP A 56 25.15 31.54 8.73
N CYS A 57 26.00 30.53 8.72
CA CYS A 57 25.69 29.22 8.13
C CYS A 57 24.57 28.53 8.92
N ALA A 58 23.47 28.21 8.24
CA ALA A 58 22.39 27.44 8.84
C ALA A 58 22.89 26.01 9.14
N CYS A 59 22.67 25.54 10.36
CA CYS A 59 23.03 24.19 10.77
C CYS A 59 21.85 23.24 10.49
N LEU A 60 22.14 22.07 9.94
CA LEU A 60 21.18 20.99 9.74
C LEU A 60 21.71 19.72 10.40
N VAL A 61 20.95 19.16 11.34
CA VAL A 61 21.28 17.89 11.99
C VAL A 61 20.52 16.76 11.31
N PHE A 62 21.24 15.71 10.90
CA PHE A 62 20.66 14.47 10.39
C PHE A 62 20.72 13.40 11.47
N LEU A 63 19.57 12.84 11.80
CA LEU A 63 19.44 11.69 12.70
C LEU A 63 18.86 10.53 11.91
N ASP A 64 19.62 9.46 11.81
CA ASP A 64 19.10 8.18 11.37
C ASP A 64 18.65 7.36 12.59
N GLN A 65 17.64 6.51 12.38
CA GLN A 65 17.02 5.68 13.44
C GLN A 65 16.56 6.48 14.67
N ALA A 66 15.95 7.65 14.46
CA ALA A 66 15.53 8.54 15.53
C ALA A 66 14.50 7.90 16.49
N GLU A 67 13.79 6.86 16.08
CA GLU A 67 12.92 6.05 16.93
C GLU A 67 13.63 5.47 18.16
N LEU A 68 14.95 5.24 18.10
CA LEU A 68 15.73 4.77 19.24
C LEU A 68 15.75 5.80 20.37
N LEU A 69 15.90 7.09 20.03
CA LEU A 69 15.87 8.19 21.00
C LEU A 69 14.45 8.53 21.46
N VAL A 70 13.47 8.29 20.60
CA VAL A 70 12.05 8.53 20.90
C VAL A 70 11.53 7.47 21.87
N ASN A 71 11.98 6.22 21.70
CA ASN A 71 11.61 5.10 22.54
C ASN A 71 12.40 5.04 23.85
N HIS A 72 13.55 5.71 23.94
CA HIS A 72 14.33 5.80 25.17
C HIS A 72 13.64 6.69 26.20
N GLU A 73 13.16 6.07 27.27
CA GLU A 73 12.54 6.75 28.40
C GLU A 73 13.61 7.39 29.29
N VAL A 74 13.37 8.63 29.69
CA VAL A 74 14.23 9.31 30.67
C VAL A 74 13.57 9.16 32.03
N GLU A 75 14.23 8.46 32.95
CA GLU A 75 13.78 8.37 34.33
C GLU A 75 13.78 9.75 34.99
N GLY A 76 12.60 10.18 35.45
CA GLY A 76 12.42 11.35 36.31
C GLY A 76 11.54 12.47 35.72
N LEU A 77 10.45 12.77 36.46
CA LEU A 77 9.65 14.00 36.45
C LEU A 77 8.66 14.21 35.27
N SER A 78 7.37 13.88 35.49
CA SER A 78 6.32 14.88 35.80
C SER A 78 4.92 14.24 35.89
N HIS A 79 4.01 14.88 36.62
CA HIS A 79 2.59 14.50 36.76
C HIS A 79 1.72 14.80 35.51
N HIS A 80 2.32 15.21 34.38
CA HIS A 80 1.58 15.78 33.24
C HIS A 80 2.01 15.28 31.84
N GLY A 81 2.68 14.11 31.75
CA GLY A 81 3.01 13.50 30.45
C GLY A 81 4.48 13.07 30.36
N GLN A 82 4.74 12.02 29.58
CA GLN A 82 6.06 11.41 29.41
C GLN A 82 6.92 12.20 28.42
N LYS A 83 8.13 12.63 28.83
CA LYS A 83 9.14 13.24 27.94
C LYS A 83 10.06 12.16 27.36
N SER A 84 10.31 12.19 26.06
CA SER A 84 11.30 11.31 25.40
C SER A 84 12.69 11.94 25.38
N ALA A 85 13.75 11.12 25.36
CA ALA A 85 15.13 11.61 25.25
C ALA A 85 15.33 12.47 23.99
N PHE A 86 14.64 12.14 22.89
CA PHE A 86 14.58 12.96 21.70
C PHE A 86 14.14 14.40 21.99
N THR A 87 12.95 14.58 22.59
CA THR A 87 12.43 15.93 22.89
C THR A 87 13.30 16.69 23.90
N GLU A 88 13.93 15.99 24.84
CA GLU A 88 14.85 16.59 25.83
C GLU A 88 16.17 17.06 25.21
N ILE A 89 16.69 16.36 24.20
CA ILE A 89 17.93 16.74 23.52
C ILE A 89 17.66 17.87 22.54
N PHE A 90 16.62 17.74 21.71
CA PHE A 90 16.39 18.62 20.58
C PHE A 90 15.56 19.86 20.92
N GLY A 91 14.78 19.85 22.01
CA GLY A 91 14.03 21.02 22.48
C GLY A 91 14.91 22.19 22.94
N GLU A 92 16.20 21.94 23.20
CA GLU A 92 17.18 22.94 23.63
C GLU A 92 17.98 23.54 22.44
N PHE A 93 17.65 23.15 21.20
CA PHE A 93 18.41 23.59 20.03
C PHE A 93 18.19 25.07 19.70
N PRO A 94 19.23 25.79 19.20
CA PRO A 94 19.10 27.18 18.77
C PRO A 94 18.04 27.36 17.67
N GLN A 95 17.31 28.48 17.70
CA GLN A 95 16.21 28.78 16.77
C GLN A 95 16.57 28.77 15.27
N LYS A 96 17.86 28.84 14.91
CA LYS A 96 18.36 28.87 13.51
C LYS A 96 18.81 27.50 12.99
N MET A 97 18.43 26.41 13.66
CA MET A 97 18.83 25.06 13.28
C MET A 97 17.66 24.27 12.69
N GLY A 98 17.92 23.54 11.61
CA GLY A 98 17.02 22.51 11.08
C GLY A 98 17.43 21.13 11.59
N MET A 99 16.45 20.22 11.67
CA MET A 99 16.70 18.81 11.95
C MET A 99 15.94 17.96 10.95
N PHE A 100 16.64 17.02 10.34
CA PHE A 100 16.07 15.95 9.54
C PHE A 100 16.22 14.64 10.31
N SER A 101 15.11 14.02 10.66
CA SER A 101 15.10 12.74 11.38
C SER A 101 14.48 11.68 10.48
N ALA A 102 15.20 10.58 10.32
CA ALA A 102 14.76 9.39 9.61
C ALA A 102 14.53 8.27 10.63
N GLY A 103 13.56 7.40 10.32
CA GLY A 103 13.20 6.28 11.16
C GLY A 103 12.15 5.38 10.52
N THR A 104 11.95 4.21 11.10
CA THR A 104 11.00 3.19 10.61
C THR A 104 9.54 3.46 10.99
N VAL A 105 9.29 4.41 11.89
CA VAL A 105 7.95 4.76 12.40
C VAL A 105 7.76 6.27 12.32
N ASN A 106 6.52 6.72 12.14
CA ASN A 106 6.19 8.13 12.32
C ASN A 106 6.38 8.51 13.79
N ILE A 107 7.49 9.21 14.04
CA ILE A 107 7.96 9.66 15.36
C ILE A 107 6.93 10.55 16.10
N LEU A 108 5.98 11.15 15.36
CA LEU A 108 5.06 12.18 15.86
C LEU A 108 3.67 11.66 16.21
N THR A 109 3.16 10.66 15.49
CA THR A 109 1.76 10.20 15.68
C THR A 109 1.62 9.16 16.79
N ASP A 110 2.70 8.47 17.16
CA ASP A 110 2.68 7.44 18.21
C ASP A 110 3.07 7.95 19.60
N ARG A 111 3.51 9.22 19.76
CA ARG A 111 3.90 9.83 21.05
C ARG A 111 3.62 11.35 21.07
N PRO A 112 3.33 11.96 22.24
CA PRO A 112 2.79 13.32 22.32
C PRO A 112 3.86 14.42 22.13
N SER A 113 4.60 14.41 21.02
CA SER A 113 5.68 15.39 20.80
C SER A 113 5.18 16.81 20.53
N GLU A 114 3.95 16.98 20.03
CA GLU A 114 3.40 18.32 19.74
C GLU A 114 2.98 19.08 21.00
N GLU A 115 2.49 18.40 22.03
CA GLU A 115 1.93 19.04 23.23
C GLU A 115 3.01 19.51 24.24
N TYR A 116 4.24 18.98 24.13
CA TYR A 116 5.28 19.18 25.16
C TYR A 116 6.59 19.76 24.63
N THR A 117 6.63 20.26 23.40
CA THR A 117 7.85 20.84 22.81
C THR A 117 7.58 22.16 22.09
N SER A 118 8.57 23.05 22.07
CA SER A 118 8.59 24.24 21.20
C SER A 118 9.04 23.92 19.76
N LEU A 119 9.19 22.63 19.42
CA LEU A 119 9.65 22.20 18.10
C LEU A 119 8.51 22.32 17.11
N LYS A 120 8.73 23.10 16.04
CA LYS A 120 7.87 23.03 14.86
C LYS A 120 8.30 21.82 14.05
N VAL A 121 7.54 20.74 14.14
CA VAL A 121 7.82 19.55 13.34
C VAL A 121 6.99 19.58 12.07
N GLN A 122 7.62 19.26 10.94
CA GLN A 122 6.94 19.02 9.68
C GLN A 122 7.12 17.55 9.32
N GLU A 123 6.01 16.82 9.22
CA GLU A 123 6.03 15.45 8.76
C GLU A 123 6.39 15.40 7.27
N VAL A 124 7.31 14.50 6.93
CA VAL A 124 7.63 14.14 5.55
C VAL A 124 7.00 12.77 5.27
N PRO A 125 6.37 12.56 4.10
CA PRO A 125 5.82 11.25 3.75
C PRO A 125 6.88 10.15 3.84
N ALA A 126 6.48 8.98 4.35
CA ALA A 126 7.35 7.82 4.38
C ALA A 126 7.91 7.50 2.98
N LEU A 127 9.17 7.08 2.93
CA LEU A 127 9.80 6.66 1.68
C LEU A 127 9.15 5.36 1.20
N ALA A 128 8.45 5.45 0.08
CA ALA A 128 7.86 4.27 -0.56
C ALA A 128 8.95 3.38 -1.17
N PRO A 129 8.71 2.07 -1.31
CA PRO A 129 9.53 1.19 -2.15
C PRO A 129 9.70 1.75 -3.57
N LEU A 130 10.76 1.30 -4.26
CA LEU A 130 11.08 1.80 -5.59
C LEU A 130 9.99 1.45 -6.60
N SER A 131 9.59 2.42 -7.42
CA SER A 131 8.79 2.12 -8.61
C SER A 131 9.57 1.22 -9.57
N LEU A 132 8.88 0.53 -10.47
CA LEU A 132 9.54 -0.34 -11.47
C LEU A 132 10.63 0.40 -12.27
N GLN A 133 10.36 1.65 -12.67
CA GLN A 133 11.34 2.47 -13.37
C GLN A 133 12.54 2.83 -12.48
N ALA A 134 12.30 3.16 -11.21
CA ALA A 134 13.36 3.47 -10.27
C ALA A 134 14.21 2.24 -9.93
N ALA A 135 13.59 1.06 -9.77
CA ALA A 135 14.26 -0.21 -9.58
C ALA A 135 15.18 -0.54 -10.76
N GLY A 136 14.69 -0.36 -12.00
CA GLY A 136 15.51 -0.54 -13.20
C GLY A 136 16.73 0.40 -13.27
N ARG A 137 16.58 1.66 -12.83
CA ARG A 137 17.71 2.61 -12.74
C ARG A 137 18.70 2.23 -11.64
N ALA A 138 18.21 1.90 -10.45
CA ALA A 138 19.05 1.48 -9.32
C ALA A 138 19.91 0.26 -9.70
N MET A 139 19.29 -0.77 -10.30
CA MET A 139 20.02 -1.95 -10.78
C MET A 139 21.04 -1.63 -11.88
N ALA A 140 20.75 -0.65 -12.75
CA ALA A 140 21.72 -0.21 -13.75
C ALA A 140 22.93 0.49 -13.10
N GLU A 141 22.71 1.31 -12.08
CA GLU A 141 23.76 2.00 -11.30
C GLU A 141 24.60 1.03 -10.47
N TRP A 142 24.02 -0.06 -9.95
CA TRP A 142 24.74 -1.08 -9.17
C TRP A 142 25.71 -1.96 -9.98
N GLY A 143 25.79 -1.80 -11.30
CA GLY A 143 26.76 -2.52 -12.13
C GLY A 143 26.24 -3.07 -13.46
N GLY A 144 25.08 -2.60 -13.92
CA GLY A 144 24.51 -2.93 -15.24
C GLY A 144 23.30 -3.86 -15.19
N MET A 145 22.29 -3.58 -16.04
CA MET A 145 21.02 -4.32 -16.05
C MET A 145 21.22 -5.72 -16.66
N GLN A 146 21.28 -6.76 -15.81
CA GLN A 146 21.46 -8.16 -16.23
C GLN A 146 20.16 -8.86 -16.67
N TYR A 147 19.01 -8.31 -16.27
CA TYR A 147 17.69 -8.89 -16.53
C TYR A 147 17.04 -8.26 -17.76
N LYS A 148 16.37 -9.08 -18.59
CA LYS A 148 15.47 -8.51 -19.60
C LYS A 148 14.25 -7.94 -18.87
N LYS A 149 13.51 -7.07 -19.58
CA LYS A 149 12.34 -6.37 -19.02
C LYS A 149 11.37 -7.29 -18.28
N LYS A 150 11.09 -8.46 -18.86
CA LYS A 150 10.15 -9.44 -18.29
C LYS A 150 10.62 -9.96 -16.93
N GLU A 151 11.90 -10.26 -16.79
CA GLU A 151 12.49 -10.74 -15.54
C GLU A 151 12.54 -9.59 -14.50
N LEU A 152 12.87 -8.37 -14.92
CA LEU A 152 12.82 -7.19 -14.06
C LEU A 152 11.41 -6.92 -13.50
N ASP A 153 10.38 -6.98 -14.36
CA ASP A 153 8.98 -6.79 -13.95
C ASP A 153 8.58 -7.82 -12.87
N ASN A 154 9.06 -9.05 -12.98
CA ASN A 154 8.82 -10.11 -11.98
C ASN A 154 9.56 -9.85 -10.67
N ILE A 155 10.86 -9.53 -10.74
CA ILE A 155 11.67 -9.23 -9.55
C ILE A 155 11.07 -8.06 -8.78
N HIS A 156 10.64 -7.03 -9.49
CA HIS A 156 9.93 -5.90 -8.90
C HIS A 156 8.62 -6.32 -8.23
N LEU A 157 7.81 -7.16 -8.88
CA LEU A 157 6.56 -7.63 -8.31
C LEU A 157 6.75 -8.49 -7.04
N PHE A 158 7.75 -9.37 -7.02
CA PHE A 158 8.04 -10.21 -5.85
C PHE A 158 8.54 -9.41 -4.66
N SER A 159 9.46 -8.48 -4.93
CA SER A 159 10.04 -7.59 -3.92
C SER A 159 9.13 -6.42 -3.54
N ALA A 160 8.07 -6.16 -4.30
CA ALA A 160 7.31 -4.91 -4.28
C ALA A 160 8.20 -3.65 -4.36
N GLY A 161 9.36 -3.73 -5.00
CA GLY A 161 10.31 -2.63 -5.13
C GLY A 161 11.18 -2.36 -3.89
N VAL A 162 11.20 -3.25 -2.89
CA VAL A 162 12.00 -3.09 -1.68
C VAL A 162 13.49 -3.15 -2.02
N PRO A 163 14.26 -2.06 -1.79
CA PRO A 163 15.66 -1.96 -2.24
C PRO A 163 16.54 -3.13 -1.82
N ARG A 164 16.43 -3.59 -0.58
CA ARG A 164 17.25 -4.68 -0.03
C ARG A 164 17.02 -6.01 -0.75
N LEU A 165 15.76 -6.32 -1.07
CA LEU A 165 15.41 -7.51 -1.83
C LEU A 165 15.86 -7.37 -3.29
N LEU A 166 15.67 -6.18 -3.89
CA LEU A 166 16.17 -5.90 -5.24
C LEU A 166 17.70 -6.06 -5.34
N GLU A 167 18.43 -5.63 -4.32
CA GLU A 167 19.88 -5.81 -4.24
C GLU A 167 20.27 -7.28 -4.12
N ALA A 168 19.57 -8.06 -3.29
CA ALA A 168 19.81 -9.50 -3.17
C ALA A 168 19.58 -10.24 -4.50
N ALA A 169 18.54 -9.88 -5.25
CA ALA A 169 18.34 -10.39 -6.60
C ALA A 169 19.55 -10.03 -7.51
N PHE A 170 19.98 -8.77 -7.48
CA PHE A 170 21.09 -8.28 -8.30
C PHE A 170 22.44 -8.94 -7.99
N GLN A 171 22.71 -9.30 -6.73
CA GLN A 171 23.98 -9.94 -6.33
C GLN A 171 24.12 -11.38 -6.83
N THR A 172 23.08 -11.97 -7.44
CA THR A 172 23.20 -13.24 -8.16
C THR A 172 23.98 -13.01 -9.46
N TRP A 173 25.27 -13.38 -9.53
CA TRP A 173 26.12 -13.18 -10.71
C TRP A 173 26.34 -14.49 -11.51
N GLY A 174 26.36 -14.42 -12.86
CA GLY A 174 26.73 -15.54 -13.77
C GLY A 174 25.69 -15.91 -14.86
N GLU A 175 26.03 -16.79 -15.81
CA GLU A 175 25.15 -17.19 -16.94
C GLU A 175 23.83 -17.87 -16.54
N LEU A 176 23.76 -18.44 -15.32
CA LEU A 176 22.54 -19.02 -14.73
C LEU A 176 21.75 -18.01 -13.87
N ALA A 177 22.29 -16.81 -13.65
CA ALA A 177 21.75 -15.84 -12.68
C ALA A 177 20.63 -14.93 -13.22
N SER A 178 20.39 -14.95 -14.54
CA SER A 178 19.42 -14.05 -15.20
C SER A 178 17.99 -14.60 -15.27
N THR A 179 17.58 -15.45 -14.32
CA THR A 179 16.20 -15.97 -14.27
C THR A 179 15.43 -15.43 -13.07
N ALA A 180 14.11 -15.25 -13.23
CA ALA A 180 13.24 -14.84 -12.14
C ALA A 180 13.30 -15.82 -10.94
N GLN A 181 13.50 -17.12 -11.18
CA GLN A 181 13.59 -18.13 -10.13
C GLN A 181 14.87 -17.99 -9.28
N VAL A 182 16.01 -17.71 -9.91
CA VAL A 182 17.27 -17.52 -9.17
C VAL A 182 17.19 -16.24 -8.33
N ALA A 183 16.67 -15.16 -8.90
CA ALA A 183 16.41 -13.94 -8.16
C ALA A 183 15.43 -14.17 -6.99
N LEU A 184 14.34 -14.93 -7.21
CA LEU A 184 13.40 -15.30 -6.15
C LEU A 184 14.10 -16.02 -5.00
N ASN A 185 14.91 -17.05 -5.30
CA ASN A 185 15.64 -17.80 -4.28
C ASN A 185 16.58 -16.91 -3.46
N ALA A 186 17.31 -15.99 -4.09
CA ALA A 186 18.20 -15.07 -3.40
C ALA A 186 17.43 -14.07 -2.52
N MET A 187 16.33 -13.51 -3.04
CA MET A 187 15.45 -12.65 -2.26
C MET A 187 14.82 -13.41 -1.07
N SER A 188 14.46 -14.67 -1.24
CA SER A 188 13.93 -15.52 -0.16
C SER A 188 14.98 -15.78 0.93
N GLN A 189 16.25 -15.94 0.58
CA GLN A 189 17.34 -16.04 1.56
C GLN A 189 17.53 -14.74 2.32
N GLU A 190 17.59 -13.61 1.62
CA GLU A 190 17.70 -12.28 2.24
C GLU A 190 16.48 -11.95 3.11
N PHE A 191 15.29 -12.39 2.70
CA PHE A 191 14.09 -12.24 3.50
C PHE A 191 14.23 -12.94 4.86
N ARG A 192 14.66 -14.20 4.86
CA ARG A 192 14.81 -15.00 6.09
C ARG A 192 15.87 -14.43 7.04
N SER A 193 16.93 -13.80 6.52
CA SER A 193 17.99 -13.21 7.34
C SER A 193 17.62 -11.82 7.86
N SER A 194 17.12 -10.95 6.99
CA SER A 194 16.99 -9.52 7.27
C SER A 194 15.61 -9.09 7.77
N TYR A 195 14.59 -9.94 7.65
CA TYR A 195 13.22 -9.66 8.07
C TYR A 195 12.66 -10.75 8.99
N ALA A 196 13.51 -11.33 9.83
CA ALA A 196 13.10 -12.35 10.80
C ALA A 196 11.98 -11.84 11.73
N ASP A 197 11.98 -10.54 12.06
CA ASP A 197 10.97 -9.89 12.90
C ASP A 197 9.60 -9.78 12.21
N ALA A 198 9.54 -9.88 10.88
CA ALA A 198 8.28 -9.90 10.13
C ALA A 198 7.58 -11.27 10.21
N ALA A 199 8.34 -12.35 10.33
CA ALA A 199 7.82 -13.73 10.26
C ALA A 199 6.68 -14.03 11.26
N PRO A 200 6.73 -13.58 12.53
CA PRO A 200 5.64 -13.81 13.48
C PRO A 200 4.28 -13.25 13.05
N TYR A 201 4.23 -12.20 12.24
CA TYR A 201 2.97 -11.63 11.74
C TYR A 201 2.36 -12.46 10.62
N PHE A 202 3.19 -13.12 9.80
CA PHE A 202 2.72 -14.03 8.76
C PHE A 202 2.33 -15.41 9.31
N ASN A 203 2.86 -15.80 10.47
CA ASN A 203 2.46 -17.02 11.18
C ASN A 203 1.10 -16.90 11.89
N GLN A 204 0.51 -15.70 11.96
CA GLN A 204 -0.82 -15.45 12.50
C GLN A 204 -1.80 -15.34 11.33
N PRO A 205 -2.67 -16.34 11.08
CA PRO A 205 -3.50 -16.39 9.86
C PRO A 205 -4.35 -15.13 9.65
N GLU A 206 -4.98 -14.63 10.71
CA GLU A 206 -5.81 -13.41 10.69
C GLU A 206 -5.01 -12.15 10.31
N VAL A 207 -3.78 -12.02 10.80
CA VAL A 207 -2.89 -10.90 10.46
C VAL A 207 -2.39 -11.05 9.02
N ALA A 208 -1.94 -12.24 8.64
CA ALA A 208 -1.46 -12.54 7.30
C ALA A 208 -2.54 -12.26 6.23
N LEU A 209 -3.77 -12.73 6.46
CA LEU A 209 -4.91 -12.47 5.60
C LEU A 209 -5.19 -10.97 5.49
N ALA A 210 -5.24 -10.25 6.61
CA ALA A 210 -5.52 -8.82 6.60
C ALA A 210 -4.43 -8.03 5.87
N LEU A 211 -3.15 -8.35 6.06
CA LEU A 211 -2.03 -7.74 5.35
C LEU A 211 -2.14 -7.99 3.84
N VAL A 212 -2.41 -9.22 3.44
CA VAL A 212 -2.56 -9.59 2.02
C VAL A 212 -3.76 -8.90 1.38
N LEU A 213 -4.92 -8.86 2.05
CA LEU A 213 -6.09 -8.11 1.59
C LEU A 213 -5.78 -6.62 1.45
N CYS A 214 -5.17 -6.00 2.46
CA CYS A 214 -4.79 -4.59 2.45
C CYS A 214 -3.74 -4.24 1.38
N SER A 215 -2.93 -5.21 0.94
CA SER A 215 -1.99 -5.03 -0.16
C SER A 215 -2.59 -5.38 -1.52
N ALA A 216 -3.65 -6.19 -1.59
CA ALA A 216 -4.36 -6.51 -2.83
C ALA A 216 -5.22 -5.32 -3.26
N VAL A 217 -5.95 -4.74 -2.31
CA VAL A 217 -6.79 -3.56 -2.50
C VAL A 217 -6.10 -2.32 -1.93
N ARG A 218 -6.23 -1.14 -2.53
CA ARG A 218 -5.54 0.06 -2.05
C ARG A 218 -6.06 0.58 -0.69
N TRP A 219 -5.66 -0.04 0.41
CA TRP A 219 -6.20 0.25 1.74
C TRP A 219 -5.36 1.30 2.48
N PRO A 220 -5.95 2.41 2.95
CA PRO A 220 -5.20 3.40 3.73
C PRO A 220 -4.80 2.81 5.08
N ALA A 221 -3.52 2.83 5.38
CA ALA A 221 -2.97 2.42 6.66
C ALA A 221 -2.18 3.58 7.27
N GLU A 222 -2.49 3.88 8.53
CA GLU A 222 -1.80 4.88 9.34
C GLU A 222 -1.20 4.17 10.55
N GLY A 223 0.02 4.55 10.96
CA GLY A 223 0.80 3.80 11.97
C GLY A 223 0.06 3.56 13.29
N HIS A 224 -0.70 4.55 13.76
CA HIS A 224 -1.45 4.48 15.01
C HIS A 224 -2.71 3.59 14.94
N GLN A 225 -3.15 3.22 13.73
CA GLN A 225 -4.34 2.38 13.53
C GLN A 225 -3.98 0.89 13.65
N LEU A 226 -5.00 0.07 13.93
CA LEU A 226 -4.88 -1.38 13.93
C LEU A 226 -4.97 -1.94 12.50
N VAL A 227 -4.26 -3.02 12.24
CA VAL A 227 -4.48 -3.84 11.05
C VAL A 227 -5.92 -4.39 11.13
N PRO A 228 -6.74 -4.23 10.08
CA PRO A 228 -8.16 -4.59 10.11
C PRO A 228 -8.44 -5.98 10.68
N GLY A 229 -9.31 -6.05 11.71
CA GLY A 229 -9.74 -7.32 12.30
C GLY A 229 -8.75 -7.94 13.29
N THR A 230 -7.69 -7.22 13.66
CA THR A 230 -6.64 -7.73 14.55
C THR A 230 -6.36 -6.76 15.70
N SER A 231 -5.56 -7.21 16.68
CA SER A 231 -5.03 -6.37 17.75
C SER A 231 -3.65 -5.77 17.44
N VAL A 232 -3.11 -5.98 16.24
CA VAL A 232 -1.76 -5.54 15.85
C VAL A 232 -1.81 -4.13 15.26
N ARG A 233 -0.87 -3.26 15.67
CA ARG A 233 -0.77 -1.90 15.10
C ARG A 233 0.00 -1.91 13.79
N TRP A 234 -0.37 -1.02 12.88
CA TRP A 234 0.38 -0.81 11.64
C TRP A 234 1.83 -0.37 11.89
N SER A 235 2.08 0.41 12.94
CA SER A 235 3.46 0.80 13.30
C SER A 235 4.34 -0.39 13.67
N ASP A 236 3.79 -1.44 14.28
CA ASP A 236 4.53 -2.67 14.58
C ASP A 236 4.82 -3.47 13.30
N ILE A 237 3.86 -3.53 12.37
CA ILE A 237 4.02 -4.14 11.04
C ILE A 237 5.11 -3.43 10.23
N PHE A 238 5.08 -2.10 10.18
CA PHE A 238 6.05 -1.31 9.43
C PHE A 238 7.45 -1.40 10.04
N ARG A 239 7.57 -1.37 11.37
CA ARG A 239 8.84 -1.53 12.08
C ARG A 239 9.48 -2.88 11.81
N ALA A 240 8.68 -3.94 11.82
CA ALA A 240 9.15 -5.29 11.51
C ALA A 240 9.52 -5.46 10.03
N GLY A 241 9.16 -4.49 9.17
CA GLY A 241 9.28 -4.61 7.73
C GLY A 241 8.39 -5.73 7.18
N ALA A 242 7.20 -5.92 7.74
CA ALA A 242 6.17 -6.87 7.26
C ALA A 242 5.16 -6.23 6.29
N ALA A 243 5.21 -4.91 6.13
CA ALA A 243 4.56 -4.14 5.08
C ALA A 243 5.28 -2.79 4.91
N PHE A 244 5.04 -2.12 3.78
CA PHE A 244 5.61 -0.80 3.51
C PHE A 244 4.52 0.18 3.10
N PRO A 245 4.56 1.44 3.57
CA PRO A 245 3.64 2.48 3.12
C PRO A 245 3.88 2.81 1.64
N ASN A 246 2.81 3.00 0.88
CA ASN A 246 2.86 3.37 -0.53
C ASN A 246 1.65 4.21 -0.92
N ASN A 247 1.79 5.53 -0.87
CA ASN A 247 0.81 6.52 -1.32
C ASN A 247 -0.67 6.17 -1.01
N LYS A 248 -1.12 6.45 0.21
CA LYS A 248 -2.48 6.13 0.71
C LYS A 248 -2.84 4.63 0.64
N SER A 249 -1.84 3.75 0.51
CA SER A 249 -1.97 2.29 0.50
C SER A 249 -0.81 1.64 1.29
N VAL A 250 -0.87 0.33 1.45
CA VAL A 250 0.25 -0.52 1.87
C VAL A 250 0.71 -1.44 0.75
N LEU A 251 1.97 -1.84 0.80
CA LEU A 251 2.58 -2.87 -0.03
C LEU A 251 3.08 -4.01 0.85
N VAL A 252 2.74 -5.23 0.45
CA VAL A 252 3.24 -6.47 1.04
C VAL A 252 3.95 -7.25 -0.05
N PRO A 253 5.31 -7.22 -0.11
CA PRO A 253 6.10 -8.11 -0.94
C PRO A 253 5.56 -9.53 -1.00
N ARG A 254 5.33 -10.03 -2.22
CA ARG A 254 4.75 -11.36 -2.43
C ARG A 254 5.64 -12.47 -1.89
N LEU A 255 6.94 -12.25 -1.83
CA LEU A 255 7.92 -13.14 -1.20
C LEU A 255 7.52 -13.59 0.21
N TRP A 256 6.83 -12.74 0.96
CA TRP A 256 6.49 -13.04 2.35
C TRP A 256 5.43 -14.13 2.53
N TRP A 257 4.61 -14.39 1.52
CA TRP A 257 3.49 -15.31 1.64
C TRP A 257 3.37 -16.30 0.46
N CYS A 258 4.09 -16.09 -0.65
CA CYS A 258 4.11 -17.03 -1.77
C CYS A 258 4.99 -18.26 -1.53
N GLU A 259 5.99 -18.18 -0.64
CA GLU A 259 6.96 -19.26 -0.40
C GLU A 259 6.48 -20.27 0.67
N ASP A 260 5.64 -19.85 1.61
CA ASP A 260 5.09 -20.73 2.64
C ASP A 260 3.74 -21.30 2.17
N THR A 261 3.75 -22.57 1.80
CA THR A 261 2.54 -23.27 1.31
C THR A 261 1.43 -23.30 2.35
N ASN A 262 1.75 -23.37 3.64
CA ASN A 262 0.74 -23.42 4.70
C ASN A 262 0.03 -22.07 4.81
N ILE A 263 0.79 -20.97 4.78
CA ILE A 263 0.25 -19.61 4.80
C ILE A 263 -0.57 -19.34 3.54
N LYS A 264 -0.05 -19.73 2.36
CA LYS A 264 -0.75 -19.59 1.08
C LYS A 264 -2.08 -20.34 1.08
N ASP A 265 -2.10 -21.57 1.59
CA ASP A 265 -3.31 -22.39 1.63
C ASP A 265 -4.30 -21.91 2.70
N ALA A 266 -3.82 -21.43 3.85
CA ALA A 266 -4.67 -20.79 4.85
C ALA A 266 -5.37 -19.54 4.29
N ILE A 267 -4.61 -18.62 3.70
CA ILE A 267 -5.16 -17.40 3.07
C ILE A 267 -6.17 -17.77 1.97
N ARG A 268 -5.86 -18.77 1.14
CA ARG A 268 -6.78 -19.25 0.10
C ARG A 268 -8.08 -19.80 0.66
N ASN A 269 -8.02 -20.55 1.76
CA ASN A 269 -9.22 -21.10 2.39
C ASN A 269 -10.07 -19.98 2.99
N ASP A 270 -9.45 -19.03 3.70
CA ASP A 270 -10.18 -17.90 4.29
C ASP A 270 -10.81 -17.00 3.22
N LEU A 271 -10.11 -16.72 2.11
CA LEU A 271 -10.67 -15.97 0.99
C LEU A 271 -11.86 -16.69 0.35
N LYS A 272 -11.81 -18.02 0.23
CA LYS A 272 -12.94 -18.82 -0.26
C LYS A 272 -14.13 -18.73 0.68
N GLU A 273 -13.94 -18.76 2.00
CA GLU A 273 -15.02 -18.57 2.98
C GLU A 273 -15.67 -17.18 2.86
N LEU A 274 -14.90 -16.18 2.43
CA LEU A 274 -15.40 -14.83 2.12
C LEU A 274 -16.05 -14.70 0.73
N ASN A 275 -16.15 -15.81 -0.03
CA ASN A 275 -16.59 -15.87 -1.43
C ASN A 275 -15.76 -14.97 -2.36
N ILE A 276 -14.47 -14.84 -2.09
CA ILE A 276 -13.52 -14.13 -2.94
C ILE A 276 -12.65 -15.16 -3.64
N ASP A 277 -12.56 -15.10 -4.97
CA ASP A 277 -11.67 -15.95 -5.73
C ASP A 277 -10.21 -15.53 -5.48
N PRO A 278 -9.39 -16.37 -4.82
CA PRO A 278 -8.01 -16.01 -4.50
C PRO A 278 -7.17 -15.77 -5.77
N GLU A 279 -7.40 -16.56 -6.83
CA GLU A 279 -6.64 -16.45 -8.07
C GLU A 279 -7.11 -15.26 -8.91
N GLY A 280 -8.38 -14.84 -8.73
CA GLY A 280 -8.92 -13.61 -9.31
C GLY A 280 -8.44 -12.35 -8.58
N LEU A 281 -8.26 -12.40 -7.26
CA LEU A 281 -7.77 -11.26 -6.47
C LEU A 281 -6.25 -11.10 -6.53
N LEU A 282 -5.51 -12.21 -6.50
CA LEU A 282 -4.06 -12.24 -6.38
C LEU A 282 -3.43 -13.26 -7.37
N PRO A 283 -3.52 -12.99 -8.68
CA PRO A 283 -3.03 -13.93 -9.70
C PRO A 283 -1.59 -14.37 -9.45
N ASP A 284 -1.30 -15.66 -9.53
CA ASP A 284 0.07 -16.18 -9.37
C ASP A 284 0.97 -15.72 -10.53
N SER A 285 1.94 -14.86 -10.24
CA SER A 285 2.79 -14.26 -11.27
C SER A 285 3.69 -15.27 -11.99
N LEU A 286 4.11 -16.35 -11.32
CA LEU A 286 4.88 -17.41 -11.96
C LEU A 286 4.00 -18.24 -12.89
N GLN A 287 2.75 -18.50 -12.50
CA GLN A 287 1.81 -19.19 -13.37
C GLN A 287 1.47 -18.36 -14.61
N LEU A 288 1.19 -17.06 -14.44
CA LEU A 288 0.97 -16.15 -15.57
C LEU A 288 2.21 -16.10 -16.49
N LEU A 289 3.41 -16.14 -15.91
CA LEU A 289 4.65 -16.18 -16.66
C LEU A 289 4.79 -17.46 -17.49
N ASN A 290 4.42 -18.60 -16.94
CA ASN A 290 4.56 -19.90 -17.58
C ASN A 290 3.35 -20.28 -18.46
N SER A 291 2.29 -19.47 -18.42
CA SER A 291 1.07 -19.72 -19.20
C SER A 291 1.36 -19.72 -20.72
N PRO A 292 0.91 -20.76 -21.44
CA PRO A 292 0.96 -20.81 -22.90
C PRO A 292 -0.11 -19.90 -23.53
N THR A 293 -1.18 -19.58 -22.82
CA THR A 293 -2.25 -18.68 -23.25
C THR A 293 -1.93 -17.25 -22.86
N ARG A 294 -1.77 -16.38 -23.88
CA ARG A 294 -1.47 -14.95 -23.74
C ARG A 294 -2.26 -14.13 -24.74
N GLY A 295 -2.42 -12.85 -24.45
CA GLY A 295 -3.01 -11.88 -25.38
C GLY A 295 -4.11 -11.04 -24.77
N ALA A 296 -4.76 -10.23 -25.60
CA ALA A 296 -5.74 -9.24 -25.17
C ALA A 296 -6.99 -9.85 -24.50
N THR A 297 -7.45 -11.02 -24.97
CA THR A 297 -8.62 -11.70 -24.41
C THR A 297 -8.34 -12.24 -23.01
N GLU A 298 -7.29 -13.04 -22.84
CA GLU A 298 -6.89 -13.58 -21.52
C GLU A 298 -6.65 -12.45 -20.51
N ARG A 299 -5.95 -11.39 -20.94
CA ARG A 299 -5.73 -10.22 -20.09
C ARG A 299 -7.04 -9.51 -19.74
N GLY A 300 -8.01 -9.49 -20.65
CA GLY A 300 -9.36 -8.95 -20.44
C GLY A 300 -10.15 -9.74 -19.40
N GLU A 301 -10.16 -11.07 -19.51
CA GLU A 301 -10.82 -11.96 -18.54
C GLU A 301 -10.21 -11.81 -17.14
N LYS A 302 -8.88 -11.83 -17.04
CA LYS A 302 -8.17 -11.60 -15.77
C LYS A 302 -8.36 -10.20 -15.21
N TRP A 303 -8.52 -9.20 -16.09
CA TRP A 303 -8.87 -7.86 -15.68
C TRP A 303 -10.26 -7.81 -15.03
N GLU A 304 -11.27 -8.38 -15.67
CA GLU A 304 -12.64 -8.44 -15.13
C GLU A 304 -12.70 -9.12 -13.77
N GLU A 305 -12.02 -10.26 -13.63
CA GLU A 305 -11.89 -11.00 -12.37
C GLU A 305 -11.28 -10.14 -11.27
N LEU A 306 -10.17 -9.45 -11.59
CA LEU A 306 -9.43 -8.64 -10.64
C LEU A 306 -10.27 -7.45 -10.16
N VAL A 307 -11.04 -6.83 -11.04
CA VAL A 307 -11.98 -5.75 -10.68
C VAL A 307 -13.07 -6.24 -9.73
N ALA A 308 -13.77 -7.31 -10.10
CA ALA A 308 -14.88 -7.84 -9.30
C ALA A 308 -14.41 -8.29 -7.90
N ASN A 309 -13.33 -9.06 -7.85
CA ASN A 309 -12.79 -9.58 -6.59
C ASN A 309 -12.23 -8.45 -5.72
N SER A 310 -11.59 -7.43 -6.30
CA SER A 310 -11.06 -6.31 -5.51
C SER A 310 -12.15 -5.45 -4.88
N LEU A 311 -13.28 -5.27 -5.57
CA LEU A 311 -14.46 -4.60 -5.01
C LEU A 311 -15.03 -5.40 -3.83
N ALA A 312 -15.27 -6.71 -4.02
CA ALA A 312 -15.77 -7.59 -2.96
C ALA A 312 -14.81 -7.65 -1.76
N ALA A 313 -13.51 -7.81 -2.01
CA ALA A 313 -12.47 -7.83 -1.00
C ALA A 313 -12.42 -6.52 -0.20
N ARG A 314 -12.52 -5.37 -0.87
CA ARG A 314 -12.54 -4.06 -0.21
C ARG A 314 -13.79 -3.85 0.64
N PHE A 315 -14.94 -4.36 0.22
CA PHE A 315 -16.15 -4.40 1.05
C PHE A 315 -15.98 -5.26 2.30
N ARG A 316 -15.45 -6.48 2.15
CA ARG A 316 -15.18 -7.38 3.29
C ARG A 316 -14.19 -6.74 4.27
N LEU A 317 -13.10 -6.18 3.75
CA LEU A 317 -12.09 -5.48 4.55
C LEU A 317 -12.68 -4.27 5.28
N HIS A 318 -13.58 -3.52 4.64
CA HIS A 318 -14.31 -2.42 5.28
C HIS A 318 -15.17 -2.89 6.46
N CYS A 319 -15.86 -4.02 6.30
CA CYS A 319 -16.68 -4.60 7.37
C CYS A 319 -15.81 -5.08 8.53
N ILE A 320 -14.72 -5.80 8.22
CA ILE A 320 -13.73 -6.28 9.20
C ILE A 320 -13.12 -5.11 9.99
N ALA A 321 -12.65 -4.08 9.30
CA ALA A 321 -12.03 -2.90 9.93
C ALA A 321 -12.96 -2.14 10.89
N ARG A 322 -14.28 -2.27 10.71
CA ARG A 322 -15.30 -1.59 11.52
C ARG A 322 -16.09 -2.54 12.42
N ASN A 323 -15.70 -3.80 12.49
CA ASN A 323 -16.40 -4.85 13.23
C ASN A 323 -17.90 -4.93 12.87
N LEU A 324 -18.20 -4.93 11.56
CA LEU A 324 -19.57 -5.00 11.01
C LEU A 324 -19.87 -6.40 10.47
N ILE A 325 -21.12 -6.83 10.64
CA ILE A 325 -21.63 -8.09 10.07
C ILE A 325 -21.94 -7.87 8.59
N ALA A 326 -21.11 -8.41 7.70
CA ALA A 326 -21.15 -8.14 6.26
C ALA A 326 -22.50 -8.52 5.62
N GLU A 327 -23.13 -9.60 6.08
CA GLU A 327 -24.35 -10.19 5.50
C GLU A 327 -25.58 -9.28 5.65
N VAL A 328 -25.56 -8.36 6.61
CA VAL A 328 -26.69 -7.45 6.88
C VAL A 328 -26.33 -5.97 6.70
N THR A 329 -25.04 -5.67 6.47
CA THR A 329 -24.55 -4.31 6.39
C THR A 329 -24.59 -3.79 4.95
N TRP A 330 -25.26 -2.66 4.77
CA TRP A 330 -25.20 -1.86 3.54
C TRP A 330 -24.29 -0.67 3.76
N VAL A 331 -23.24 -0.57 2.96
CA VAL A 331 -22.21 0.45 3.08
C VAL A 331 -22.36 1.45 1.93
N PRO A 332 -22.26 2.78 2.15
CA PRO A 332 -22.24 3.73 1.05
C PRO A 332 -21.19 3.36 0.00
N PHE A 333 -21.54 3.36 -1.29
CA PHE A 333 -20.63 2.92 -2.37
C PHE A 333 -19.29 3.65 -2.26
N LEU A 334 -19.32 4.97 -2.03
CA LEU A 334 -18.14 5.83 -1.91
C LEU A 334 -17.22 5.50 -0.71
N LYS A 335 -17.67 4.72 0.28
CA LYS A 335 -16.81 4.23 1.36
C LYS A 335 -16.01 2.99 0.93
N ILE A 336 -16.51 2.25 -0.05
CA ILE A 336 -15.79 1.15 -0.66
C ILE A 336 -14.94 1.68 -1.81
N TYR A 337 -15.47 2.51 -2.69
CA TYR A 337 -14.72 3.17 -3.76
C TYR A 337 -14.58 4.68 -3.47
N PRO A 338 -13.55 5.11 -2.72
CA PRO A 338 -13.31 6.53 -2.53
C PRO A 338 -12.82 7.16 -3.83
N THR A 339 -13.37 8.30 -4.23
CA THR A 339 -12.94 9.04 -5.42
C THR A 339 -12.92 10.53 -5.12
N GLU A 340 -12.00 11.25 -5.76
CA GLU A 340 -11.97 12.70 -5.73
C GLU A 340 -12.69 13.34 -6.92
N ASP A 341 -12.99 12.57 -7.97
CA ASP A 341 -13.70 13.08 -9.15
C ASP A 341 -15.14 13.52 -8.80
N PRO A 342 -15.52 14.79 -9.05
CA PRO A 342 -16.84 15.29 -8.70
C PRO A 342 -17.99 14.57 -9.40
N HIS A 343 -17.81 14.17 -10.66
CA HIS A 343 -18.87 13.56 -11.45
C HIS A 343 -19.11 12.11 -11.04
N LEU A 344 -18.05 11.30 -10.97
CA LEU A 344 -18.17 9.93 -10.51
C LEU A 344 -18.71 9.88 -9.08
N ARG A 345 -18.26 10.81 -8.22
CA ARG A 345 -18.83 10.95 -6.87
C ARG A 345 -20.34 11.15 -6.92
N ALA A 346 -20.83 12.08 -7.75
CA ALA A 346 -22.26 12.35 -7.89
C ALA A 346 -23.05 11.16 -8.49
N VAL A 347 -22.41 10.33 -9.32
CA VAL A 347 -22.99 9.11 -9.90
C VAL A 347 -23.13 8.00 -8.86
N LEU A 348 -22.12 7.81 -7.99
CA LEU A 348 -22.08 6.72 -7.01
C LEU A 348 -22.72 7.07 -5.65
N GLU A 349 -22.79 8.35 -5.29
CA GLU A 349 -23.34 8.85 -4.03
C GLU A 349 -24.76 8.33 -3.68
N PRO A 350 -25.69 8.18 -4.64
CA PRO A 350 -27.04 7.68 -4.35
C PRO A 350 -27.09 6.21 -3.91
N PHE A 351 -25.97 5.48 -3.98
CA PHE A 351 -25.96 4.03 -3.82
C PHE A 351 -25.26 3.53 -2.55
N GLU A 352 -25.74 2.40 -2.07
CA GLU A 352 -25.11 1.56 -1.05
C GLU A 352 -24.89 0.16 -1.60
N VAL A 353 -23.92 -0.56 -1.02
CA VAL A 353 -23.49 -1.88 -1.46
C VAL A 353 -23.48 -2.85 -0.29
N CYS A 354 -23.84 -4.09 -0.57
CA CYS A 354 -23.67 -5.23 0.32
C CYS A 354 -23.17 -6.36 -0.58
N TRP A 355 -21.87 -6.64 -0.50
CA TRP A 355 -21.22 -7.65 -1.33
C TRP A 355 -20.82 -8.89 -0.53
N SER A 356 -21.66 -9.27 0.43
CA SER A 356 -21.42 -10.43 1.29
C SER A 356 -21.29 -11.72 0.48
N ASP A 357 -22.00 -11.83 -0.63
CA ASP A 357 -22.01 -13.07 -1.39
C ASP A 357 -20.82 -13.13 -2.38
N GLY A 358 -19.94 -12.12 -2.38
CA GLY A 358 -18.70 -12.11 -3.14
C GLY A 358 -18.92 -11.91 -4.63
N VAL A 359 -18.24 -12.74 -5.44
CA VAL A 359 -18.36 -12.73 -6.91
C VAL A 359 -19.04 -14.00 -7.38
N GLU A 360 -20.08 -13.84 -8.20
CA GLU A 360 -20.82 -14.95 -8.81
C GLU A 360 -20.51 -15.00 -10.31
N HIS A 361 -20.22 -16.20 -10.81
CA HIS A 361 -20.05 -16.46 -12.23
C HIS A 361 -21.26 -17.24 -12.72
N PRO A 362 -22.16 -16.65 -13.54
CA PRO A 362 -23.27 -17.39 -14.09
C PRO A 362 -22.75 -18.59 -14.88
N SER A 363 -23.31 -19.76 -14.58
CA SER A 363 -22.83 -21.03 -15.15
C SER A 363 -23.17 -21.14 -16.63
N GLY A 364 -22.33 -21.84 -17.41
CA GLY A 364 -22.51 -22.03 -18.86
C GLY A 364 -23.76 -22.81 -19.29
N GLN A 365 -24.58 -23.30 -18.34
CA GLN A 365 -25.91 -23.87 -18.62
C GLN A 365 -27.05 -22.86 -18.43
N GLY A 366 -26.77 -21.66 -17.91
CA GLY A 366 -27.71 -20.54 -17.78
C GLY A 366 -27.50 -19.47 -18.87
N ASN A 367 -28.39 -18.47 -18.88
CA ASN A 367 -28.20 -17.27 -19.68
C ASN A 367 -27.18 -16.32 -19.02
N GLU A 368 -26.56 -15.44 -19.80
CA GLU A 368 -25.81 -14.30 -19.26
C GLU A 368 -26.66 -13.54 -18.23
N ALA A 369 -26.01 -12.99 -17.20
CA ALA A 369 -26.70 -12.08 -16.31
C ALA A 369 -26.90 -10.73 -17.01
N THR A 370 -28.06 -10.12 -16.81
CA THR A 370 -28.40 -8.78 -17.34
C THR A 370 -28.95 -7.89 -16.23
N VAL A 371 -29.10 -6.59 -16.49
CA VAL A 371 -29.71 -5.64 -15.54
C VAL A 371 -31.16 -5.97 -15.16
N MET A 372 -31.81 -6.85 -15.91
CA MET A 372 -33.17 -7.34 -15.64
C MET A 372 -33.19 -8.59 -14.75
N SER A 373 -32.02 -9.15 -14.42
CA SER A 373 -31.91 -10.33 -13.56
C SER A 373 -32.23 -9.97 -12.11
N ASP A 374 -32.59 -10.97 -11.30
CA ASP A 374 -32.78 -10.77 -9.87
C ASP A 374 -31.48 -10.26 -9.21
N VAL A 375 -31.64 -9.21 -8.40
CA VAL A 375 -30.54 -8.50 -7.74
C VAL A 375 -30.27 -9.13 -6.38
N GLY A 376 -29.17 -9.86 -6.29
CA GLY A 376 -28.65 -10.41 -5.04
C GLY A 376 -27.58 -9.52 -4.41
N LYS A 377 -26.68 -10.12 -3.63
CA LYS A 377 -25.52 -9.45 -3.01
C LYS A 377 -24.19 -9.88 -3.62
N ALA A 378 -24.19 -10.67 -4.69
CA ALA A 378 -22.98 -11.02 -5.41
C ALA A 378 -22.76 -10.10 -6.62
N ILE A 379 -21.53 -9.68 -6.85
CA ILE A 379 -21.14 -9.05 -8.11
C ILE A 379 -21.19 -10.15 -9.18
N LYS A 380 -22.01 -9.96 -10.22
CA LYS A 380 -22.11 -10.96 -11.30
C LYS A 380 -21.06 -10.67 -12.36
N SER A 381 -20.20 -11.65 -12.65
CA SER A 381 -19.19 -11.59 -13.71
C SER A 381 -19.55 -12.51 -14.86
N ASN A 382 -19.82 -11.92 -16.03
CA ASN A 382 -20.19 -12.64 -17.25
C ASN A 382 -18.97 -13.18 -18.03
N ARG A 383 -17.79 -13.31 -17.40
CA ARG A 383 -16.54 -13.76 -18.05
C ARG A 383 -16.69 -15.04 -18.88
N ASN A 384 -17.60 -15.94 -18.48
CA ASN A 384 -17.84 -17.22 -19.15
C ASN A 384 -18.62 -17.08 -20.48
N PHE A 385 -19.08 -15.88 -20.84
CA PHE A 385 -19.89 -15.63 -22.02
C PHE A 385 -19.11 -14.75 -23.00
N ALA A 386 -18.54 -15.36 -24.04
CA ALA A 386 -17.72 -14.67 -25.04
C ALA A 386 -18.41 -13.49 -25.76
N THR A 387 -19.74 -13.41 -25.70
CA THR A 387 -20.51 -12.31 -26.30
C THR A 387 -21.40 -11.59 -25.29
N ALA A 388 -20.97 -11.59 -24.03
CA ALA A 388 -21.61 -10.92 -22.92
C ALA A 388 -21.99 -9.49 -23.28
N HIS A 389 -23.21 -9.10 -22.92
CA HIS A 389 -23.71 -7.75 -23.14
C HIS A 389 -23.08 -6.74 -22.18
N HIS A 390 -22.93 -7.15 -20.92
CA HIS A 390 -22.23 -6.43 -19.86
C HIS A 390 -21.19 -7.36 -19.23
N ASP A 391 -20.00 -6.85 -18.92
CA ASP A 391 -18.90 -7.66 -18.39
C ASP A 391 -19.17 -7.97 -16.91
N LEU A 392 -19.55 -6.93 -16.15
CA LEU A 392 -19.93 -7.05 -14.74
C LEU A 392 -21.30 -6.41 -14.49
N LEU A 393 -22.03 -6.95 -13.51
CA LEU A 393 -23.21 -6.31 -12.91
C LEU A 393 -22.98 -6.15 -11.41
N ILE A 394 -22.95 -4.91 -10.95
CA ILE A 394 -22.64 -4.54 -9.58
C ILE A 394 -23.96 -4.31 -8.83
N PRO A 395 -24.35 -5.17 -7.87
CA PRO A 395 -25.58 -4.98 -7.13
C PRO A 395 -25.45 -3.79 -6.19
N VAL A 396 -26.47 -2.95 -6.19
CA VAL A 396 -26.57 -1.77 -5.34
C VAL A 396 -27.98 -1.62 -4.78
N ARG A 397 -28.08 -0.89 -3.67
CA ARG A 397 -29.33 -0.37 -3.14
C ARG A 397 -29.37 1.14 -3.33
N CYS A 398 -30.43 1.64 -3.96
CA CYS A 398 -30.67 3.08 -4.05
C CYS A 398 -31.09 3.61 -2.68
N LYS A 399 -30.35 4.59 -2.13
CA LYS A 399 -30.64 5.18 -0.81
C LYS A 399 -32.01 5.82 -0.73
N ALA A 400 -32.44 6.48 -1.80
CA ALA A 400 -33.69 7.25 -1.82
C ALA A 400 -34.93 6.35 -1.85
N THR A 401 -34.87 5.22 -2.55
CA THR A 401 -36.04 4.35 -2.79
C THR A 401 -35.96 3.02 -2.05
N GLY A 402 -34.80 2.63 -1.54
CA GLY A 402 -34.53 1.30 -0.99
C GLY A 402 -34.51 0.18 -2.04
N LYS A 403 -34.74 0.49 -3.32
CA LYS A 403 -34.80 -0.50 -4.40
C LYS A 403 -33.42 -1.08 -4.67
N LEU A 404 -33.38 -2.40 -4.85
CA LEU A 404 -32.21 -3.11 -5.36
C LEU A 404 -32.18 -3.04 -6.88
N GLU A 405 -31.01 -2.71 -7.42
CA GLU A 405 -30.78 -2.67 -8.86
C GLU A 405 -29.31 -2.97 -9.18
N PHE A 406 -29.02 -3.20 -10.46
CA PHE A 406 -27.64 -3.33 -10.93
C PHE A 406 -27.13 -2.02 -11.49
N ILE A 407 -25.86 -1.73 -11.22
CA ILE A 407 -25.04 -0.88 -12.06
C ILE A 407 -24.36 -1.80 -13.08
N ALA A 408 -24.58 -1.56 -14.37
CA ALA A 408 -23.88 -2.29 -15.42
C ALA A 408 -22.46 -1.77 -15.56
N ALA A 409 -21.50 -2.65 -15.83
CA ALA A 409 -20.12 -2.28 -16.00
C ALA A 409 -19.47 -2.90 -17.24
N GLN A 410 -18.60 -2.11 -17.86
CA GLN A 410 -17.74 -2.50 -18.97
C GLN A 410 -16.28 -2.35 -18.55
N CYS A 411 -15.56 -3.45 -18.49
CA CYS A 411 -14.20 -3.50 -18.00
C CYS A 411 -13.22 -3.43 -19.18
N ARG A 412 -12.27 -2.49 -19.13
CA ARG A 412 -11.29 -2.27 -20.19
C ARG A 412 -9.90 -2.10 -19.62
N TYR A 413 -9.04 -3.10 -19.84
CA TYR A 413 -7.61 -2.93 -19.64
C TYR A 413 -7.04 -2.08 -20.78
N GLY A 414 -6.94 -0.76 -20.56
CA GLY A 414 -6.38 0.20 -21.52
C GLY A 414 -7.41 1.21 -22.04
N GLN A 415 -7.66 1.22 -23.35
CA GLN A 415 -8.42 2.29 -24.00
C GLN A 415 -9.92 2.24 -23.70
N LYS A 416 -10.47 3.42 -23.36
CA LYS A 416 -11.89 3.65 -23.18
C LYS A 416 -12.68 3.49 -24.48
N LYS A 417 -13.89 2.93 -24.42
CA LYS A 417 -14.80 2.89 -25.57
C LYS A 417 -15.34 4.29 -25.84
N ASP A 418 -15.57 4.61 -27.10
CA ASP A 418 -16.29 5.80 -27.53
C ASP A 418 -17.80 5.54 -27.59
N ALA A 419 -18.55 6.53 -28.09
CA ALA A 419 -20.00 6.44 -28.20
C ALA A 419 -20.47 5.26 -29.05
N ASP A 420 -19.74 4.93 -30.13
CA ASP A 420 -20.10 3.85 -31.05
C ASP A 420 -19.81 2.49 -30.42
N GLY A 421 -18.67 2.37 -29.73
CA GLY A 421 -18.30 1.17 -28.98
C GLY A 421 -19.21 0.87 -27.78
N LEU A 422 -19.94 1.88 -27.27
CA LEU A 422 -20.90 1.77 -26.17
C LEU A 422 -22.36 1.60 -26.62
N LYS A 423 -22.68 1.80 -27.90
CA LYS A 423 -24.05 1.91 -28.39
C LYS A 423 -24.94 0.70 -28.04
N LEU A 424 -24.38 -0.50 -28.03
CA LEU A 424 -25.13 -1.71 -27.70
C LEU A 424 -25.30 -1.85 -26.19
N GLN A 425 -24.32 -1.43 -25.40
CA GLN A 425 -24.27 -1.58 -23.94
C GLN A 425 -25.33 -0.73 -23.22
N ASP A 426 -25.93 0.25 -23.90
CA ASP A 426 -27.01 1.06 -23.35
C ASP A 426 -28.40 0.40 -23.39
N LYS A 427 -28.45 -0.88 -23.77
CA LYS A 427 -29.68 -1.68 -23.76
C LYS A 427 -29.77 -2.54 -22.52
N ALA A 428 -31.00 -2.86 -22.10
CA ALA A 428 -31.23 -3.77 -20.98
C ALA A 428 -30.76 -5.22 -21.27
N LYS A 429 -30.75 -5.62 -22.56
CA LYS A 429 -30.20 -6.89 -23.06
C LYS A 429 -29.86 -6.74 -24.55
N LYS A 430 -28.96 -7.59 -25.07
CA LYS A 430 -28.48 -7.58 -26.46
C LYS A 430 -29.57 -7.58 -27.53
N ASP A 431 -30.65 -8.33 -27.32
CA ASP A 431 -31.77 -8.49 -28.26
C ASP A 431 -33.01 -7.64 -27.88
N ASN A 432 -32.90 -6.81 -26.84
CA ASN A 432 -33.97 -5.94 -26.38
C ASN A 432 -33.75 -4.50 -26.89
N PHE A 433 -34.83 -3.83 -27.33
CA PHE A 433 -34.78 -2.44 -27.77
C PHE A 433 -34.90 -1.43 -26.62
N GLU A 434 -35.28 -1.87 -25.43
CA GLU A 434 -35.43 -1.01 -24.25
C GLU A 434 -34.09 -0.43 -23.77
N ASP A 435 -34.08 0.90 -23.63
CA ASP A 435 -32.95 1.64 -23.10
C ASP A 435 -32.79 1.39 -21.60
N MET A 436 -31.56 1.14 -21.17
CA MET A 436 -31.23 0.93 -19.78
C MET A 436 -31.41 2.22 -18.98
N GLN A 437 -32.26 2.17 -17.95
CA GLN A 437 -32.48 3.28 -17.01
C GLN A 437 -31.41 3.34 -15.90
N ASN A 438 -30.65 2.26 -15.74
CA ASN A 438 -29.60 2.10 -14.75
C ASN A 438 -28.33 2.88 -15.12
N VAL A 439 -27.39 2.94 -14.18
CA VAL A 439 -26.05 3.50 -14.43
C VAL A 439 -25.23 2.52 -15.25
N LEU A 440 -24.51 3.03 -16.26
CA LEU A 440 -23.42 2.33 -16.93
C LEU A 440 -22.09 2.88 -16.43
N LEU A 441 -21.24 2.02 -15.88
CA LEU A 441 -19.84 2.34 -15.62
C LEU A 441 -18.96 1.76 -16.71
N GLN A 442 -17.96 2.53 -17.10
CA GLN A 442 -16.85 1.97 -17.84
C GLN A 442 -15.61 2.02 -16.96
N ILE A 443 -15.15 0.83 -16.58
CA ILE A 443 -14.09 0.60 -15.63
C ILE A 443 -12.78 0.45 -16.40
N CYS A 444 -11.91 1.44 -16.27
CA CYS A 444 -10.63 1.54 -16.98
C CYS A 444 -9.47 1.49 -15.99
N SER A 445 -8.23 1.37 -16.51
CA SER A 445 -7.04 1.40 -15.65
C SER A 445 -6.90 2.73 -14.90
N GLU A 446 -6.83 3.85 -15.64
CA GLU A 446 -6.37 5.14 -15.09
C GLU A 446 -7.43 6.25 -15.19
N SER A 447 -8.49 6.05 -15.99
CA SER A 447 -9.46 7.12 -16.28
C SER A 447 -10.64 7.11 -15.32
N GLU A 448 -11.03 8.29 -14.85
CA GLU A 448 -12.12 8.48 -13.91
C GLU A 448 -13.00 9.68 -14.32
N GLY A 449 -14.29 9.62 -14.00
CA GLY A 449 -15.21 10.75 -14.18
C GLY A 449 -15.75 10.93 -15.60
N TRP A 450 -15.64 12.17 -16.10
CA TRP A 450 -16.22 12.57 -17.38
C TRP A 450 -15.48 12.02 -18.60
N GLN A 451 -16.24 11.81 -19.67
CA GLN A 451 -15.74 11.50 -21.00
C GLN A 451 -16.47 12.34 -22.02
N SER A 452 -15.78 13.24 -22.71
CA SER A 452 -16.42 14.05 -23.75
C SER A 452 -16.94 13.17 -24.89
N PHE A 453 -18.25 13.24 -25.14
CA PHE A 453 -18.91 12.62 -26.28
C PHE A 453 -19.39 13.68 -27.28
N THR A 454 -19.14 13.45 -28.56
CA THR A 454 -19.76 14.22 -29.65
C THR A 454 -21.22 13.80 -29.88
N ASN A 455 -21.57 12.58 -29.48
CA ASN A 455 -22.92 12.03 -29.55
C ASN A 455 -23.80 12.62 -28.44
N LYS A 456 -24.93 13.24 -28.83
CA LYS A 456 -25.86 13.91 -27.90
C LYS A 456 -26.50 12.98 -26.87
N THR A 457 -26.76 11.72 -27.22
CA THR A 457 -27.38 10.74 -26.32
C THR A 457 -26.45 10.43 -25.15
N TRP A 458 -25.17 10.16 -25.43
CA TRP A 458 -24.19 9.88 -24.39
C TRP A 458 -23.84 11.09 -23.53
N ALA A 459 -23.77 12.28 -24.14
CA ALA A 459 -23.64 13.53 -23.39
C ALA A 459 -24.81 13.70 -22.40
N ARG A 460 -26.05 13.45 -22.84
CA ARG A 460 -27.24 13.51 -21.97
C ARG A 460 -27.18 12.48 -20.85
N ARG A 461 -26.76 11.23 -21.12
CA ARG A 461 -26.58 10.22 -20.06
C ARG A 461 -25.58 10.65 -18.99
N GLN A 462 -24.51 11.35 -19.38
CA GLN A 462 -23.58 11.92 -18.41
C GLN A 462 -24.22 13.02 -17.57
N GLU A 463 -24.90 13.98 -18.21
CA GLU A 463 -25.62 15.04 -17.49
C GLU A 463 -26.64 14.46 -16.50
N GLU A 464 -27.32 13.38 -16.88
CA GLU A 464 -28.29 12.64 -16.06
C GLU A 464 -27.64 11.71 -15.02
N LYS A 465 -26.31 11.68 -14.92
CA LYS A 465 -25.53 10.81 -14.00
C LYS A 465 -25.78 9.31 -14.21
N LYS A 466 -26.08 8.92 -15.46
CA LYS A 466 -26.31 7.54 -15.90
C LYS A 466 -25.11 6.92 -16.63
N TYR A 467 -24.01 7.66 -16.73
CA TYR A 467 -22.74 7.17 -17.24
C TYR A 467 -21.55 7.82 -16.51
N SER A 468 -20.51 7.03 -16.23
CA SER A 468 -19.21 7.55 -15.77
C SER A 468 -18.07 6.58 -16.08
N LEU A 469 -16.85 7.13 -16.13
CA LEU A 469 -15.62 6.36 -16.01
C LEU A 469 -15.29 6.10 -14.54
N MET A 470 -14.74 4.93 -14.26
CA MET A 470 -14.24 4.50 -12.95
C MET A 470 -12.82 3.95 -13.13
N SER A 471 -11.89 4.41 -12.28
CA SER A 471 -10.48 4.03 -12.33
C SER A 471 -10.19 2.88 -11.39
N CYS A 472 -9.53 1.85 -11.91
CA CYS A 472 -9.08 0.72 -11.11
C CYS A 472 -7.82 1.01 -10.31
N GLU A 473 -7.03 2.02 -10.68
CA GLU A 473 -5.90 2.45 -9.85
C GLU A 473 -6.35 2.84 -8.44
N THR A 474 -7.59 3.30 -8.25
CA THR A 474 -8.04 3.71 -6.92
C THR A 474 -8.37 2.52 -6.00
N ILE A 475 -8.58 1.32 -6.57
CA ILE A 475 -8.98 0.13 -5.82
C ILE A 475 -7.97 -1.01 -5.85
N ILE A 476 -7.26 -1.23 -6.96
CA ILE A 476 -6.37 -2.38 -7.12
C ILE A 476 -4.92 -1.91 -6.94
N ALA A 477 -4.21 -2.52 -5.99
CA ALA A 477 -2.80 -2.20 -5.76
C ALA A 477 -1.86 -2.96 -6.72
N GLN A 478 -2.26 -4.15 -7.16
CA GLN A 478 -1.39 -5.07 -7.91
C GLN A 478 -1.64 -5.09 -9.42
N LEU A 479 -2.07 -3.99 -10.02
CA LEU A 479 -2.38 -3.91 -11.47
C LEU A 479 -1.23 -4.37 -12.37
N ASP A 480 0.01 -4.14 -11.92
CA ASP A 480 1.22 -4.50 -12.65
C ASP A 480 1.37 -6.02 -12.89
N VAL A 481 0.70 -6.87 -12.09
CA VAL A 481 0.72 -8.33 -12.30
C VAL A 481 0.18 -8.72 -13.69
N LEU A 482 -0.78 -7.97 -14.23
CA LEU A 482 -1.38 -8.25 -15.53
C LEU A 482 -0.46 -7.88 -16.71
N LYS A 483 0.63 -7.14 -16.47
CA LYS A 483 1.65 -6.86 -17.50
C LYS A 483 2.44 -8.12 -17.89
N LEU A 484 2.33 -9.21 -17.12
CA LEU A 484 3.02 -10.48 -17.37
C LEU A 484 2.35 -11.35 -18.46
N LEU A 485 1.05 -11.13 -18.70
CA LEU A 485 0.25 -11.74 -19.77
C LEU A 485 0.54 -11.06 -21.10
#